data_AF-A0A9X4BNB6-F1
#
_entry.id   AF-A0A9X4BNB6-F1
#
_cell.length_a   1.000
_cell.length_b   1.000
_cell.length_c   1.000
_cell.angle_alpha   90.00
_cell.angle_beta   90.00
_cell.angle_gamma   90.00
#
_symmetry.space_group_name_H-M   'P 1'
#
loop_
_entity.id
_entity.type
_entity.pdbx_description
1 polymer ?
#
loop_
_entity_poly.entity_id
_entity_poly.type
_entity_poly.pdbx_seq_one_letter_code
_entity_poly.pdbx_strand_id
1 'polypeptide(L)'
;MNCVTAFARSGGAAGSEGDWCGALSHAGGVRRTAHDATHSRSDALRSAEFPSRPDDAMHFDDLMCCRYHNGPYDANNWRVPLLAVGWLEHPHDYVRGETPPGLVDKLDELVAAAHESQRSYNFRGLHRCSHCDAANVDSGSLERSHVNLFVPGQGVVYIAPSGIRHYIHVHSYLPPSTFVEAVMRCTDYGSPAYFDSLRTVNNGDRPPIESAEDRRAYWQARKEAMQAEWLRAGFKVGSRSRQ
;
A
#
# COMPACT_ATOMS: atom_id res chain seq x y z
N MET A 1 -13.40 31.35 41.93
CA MET A 1 -12.40 30.36 42.37
C MET A 1 -11.63 29.91 41.14
N ASN A 2 -10.45 30.48 40.95
CA ASN A 2 -9.49 30.11 39.91
C ASN A 2 -8.73 28.88 40.37
N CYS A 3 -8.46 27.91 39.48
CA CYS A 3 -7.23 27.15 39.55
C CYS A 3 -6.74 26.84 38.13
N VAL A 4 -5.76 27.64 37.73
CA VAL A 4 -4.86 27.43 36.61
C VAL A 4 -3.82 26.40 37.06
N THR A 5 -3.51 25.41 36.23
CA THR A 5 -2.16 24.84 36.20
C THR A 5 -1.83 24.35 34.79
N ALA A 6 -0.95 25.12 34.14
CA ALA A 6 -0.13 24.71 33.02
C ALA A 6 1.10 23.94 33.54
N PHE A 7 1.58 22.95 32.79
CA PHE A 7 2.95 22.41 32.80
C PHE A 7 3.03 21.35 31.69
N ALA A 8 4.11 21.12 30.96
CA ALA A 8 5.14 21.92 30.34
C ALA A 8 5.66 21.05 29.18
N ARG A 9 6.23 21.68 28.15
CA ARG A 9 6.95 21.00 27.08
C ARG A 9 8.25 20.38 27.59
N SER A 10 8.54 19.17 27.17
CA SER A 10 9.87 18.61 26.90
C SER A 10 9.68 17.65 25.72
N GLY A 11 10.32 17.77 24.55
CA GLY A 11 11.68 18.20 24.29
C GLY A 11 12.59 16.97 24.27
N GLY A 12 12.67 16.29 23.12
CA GLY A 12 13.80 15.45 22.74
C GLY A 12 13.61 13.93 22.80
N ALA A 13 13.34 13.33 21.63
CA ALA A 13 14.14 12.21 21.11
C ALA A 13 13.79 12.02 19.62
N ALA A 14 14.64 12.55 18.75
CA ALA A 14 14.81 12.03 17.40
C ALA A 14 15.56 10.68 17.52
N GLY A 15 15.03 9.65 16.88
CA GLY A 15 15.57 8.29 16.82
C GLY A 15 14.40 7.30 16.76
N SER A 16 14.16 6.53 15.71
CA SER A 16 15.01 6.04 14.62
C SER A 16 14.28 6.13 13.28
N GLU A 17 14.97 6.62 12.26
CA GLU A 17 14.53 6.55 10.87
C GLU A 17 14.48 5.09 10.40
N GLY A 18 13.34 4.71 9.81
CA GLY A 18 13.27 3.82 8.66
C GLY A 18 13.75 2.38 8.82
N ASP A 19 13.02 1.54 9.54
CA ASP A 19 12.67 0.17 9.08
C ASP A 19 11.62 -0.47 10.02
N TRP A 20 10.38 0.03 10.00
CA TRP A 20 9.27 -0.56 10.76
C TRP A 20 9.04 -2.04 10.40
N CYS A 21 9.45 -2.44 9.20
CA CYS A 21 9.25 -3.76 8.65
C CYS A 21 10.42 -4.72 8.94
N GLY A 22 11.61 -4.22 9.29
CA GLY A 22 12.74 -5.03 9.76
C GLY A 22 12.64 -5.45 11.22
N ALA A 23 11.95 -4.65 12.05
CA ALA A 23 11.84 -4.88 13.50
C ALA A 23 10.91 -6.06 13.89
N LEU A 24 10.04 -6.52 12.97
CA LEU A 24 9.08 -7.60 13.24
C LEU A 24 9.59 -9.01 12.87
N SER A 25 10.81 -9.14 12.33
CA SER A 25 11.30 -10.41 11.76
C SER A 25 12.32 -11.20 12.59
N HIS A 26 12.52 -10.93 13.89
CA HIS A 26 13.54 -11.64 14.68
C HIS A 26 13.03 -12.28 15.97
N ALA A 27 12.55 -13.52 15.85
CA ALA A 27 12.63 -14.53 16.90
C ALA A 27 13.12 -15.85 16.27
N GLY A 28 14.44 -16.03 16.19
CA GLY A 28 15.05 -17.23 15.61
C GLY A 28 16.57 -17.13 15.53
N GLY A 29 17.24 -17.24 16.67
CA GLY A 29 18.70 -17.21 16.73
C GLY A 29 19.32 -18.57 16.40
N VAL A 30 20.23 -18.61 15.41
CA VAL A 30 21.31 -19.60 15.34
C VAL A 30 22.58 -18.90 14.85
N ARG A 31 23.61 -18.93 15.70
CA ARG A 31 24.97 -18.43 15.41
C ARG A 31 25.65 -19.36 14.40
N ARG A 32 26.42 -18.80 13.47
CA ARG A 32 27.58 -19.49 12.86
C ARG A 32 28.72 -18.50 12.57
N THR A 33 29.92 -19.04 12.70
CA THR A 33 31.23 -18.41 12.87
C THR A 33 31.85 -17.88 11.58
N ALA A 34 32.78 -16.94 11.76
CA ALA A 34 33.59 -16.27 10.74
C ALA A 34 34.53 -17.21 9.97
N HIS A 35 34.80 -16.88 8.70
CA HIS A 35 36.09 -17.09 8.05
C HIS A 35 36.34 -16.05 6.95
N ASP A 36 37.53 -15.46 6.99
CA ASP A 36 38.16 -14.56 6.04
C ASP A 36 38.31 -15.18 4.64
N ALA A 37 38.14 -14.34 3.60
CA ALA A 37 39.05 -14.29 2.45
C ALA A 37 38.80 -13.02 1.63
N THR A 38 39.79 -12.12 1.66
CA THR A 38 40.02 -11.03 0.71
C THR A 38 40.13 -11.56 -0.72
N HIS A 39 39.52 -10.92 -1.73
CA HIS A 39 40.09 -10.74 -3.10
C HIS A 39 39.34 -9.64 -3.89
N SER A 40 40.12 -8.67 -4.36
CA SER A 40 40.03 -7.81 -5.55
C SER A 40 38.67 -7.21 -6.00
N ARG A 41 38.53 -5.90 -5.75
CA ARG A 41 37.60 -4.96 -6.39
C ARG A 41 38.09 -4.64 -7.82
N SER A 42 37.42 -5.12 -8.88
CA SER A 42 37.35 -4.36 -10.16
C SER A 42 36.46 -4.93 -11.27
N ASP A 43 36.04 -6.20 -11.27
CA ASP A 43 35.39 -6.79 -12.47
C ASP A 43 33.95 -7.31 -12.30
N ALA A 44 33.26 -7.01 -11.19
CA ALA A 44 31.94 -7.57 -10.88
C ALA A 44 30.72 -6.66 -11.21
N LEU A 45 30.84 -5.72 -12.16
CA LEU A 45 29.74 -4.79 -12.52
C LEU A 45 29.09 -5.05 -13.90
N ARG A 46 29.30 -6.22 -14.49
CA ARG A 46 28.50 -6.72 -15.62
C ARG A 46 28.15 -8.18 -15.31
N SER A 47 26.86 -8.50 -15.42
CA SER A 47 26.24 -9.78 -15.02
C SER A 47 25.80 -9.88 -13.55
N ALA A 48 25.19 -8.82 -12.99
CA ALA A 48 24.17 -9.06 -11.98
C ALA A 48 22.97 -9.67 -12.72
N GLU A 49 22.95 -11.00 -12.83
CA GLU A 49 21.72 -11.74 -13.09
C GLU A 49 20.73 -11.28 -12.02
N PHE A 50 19.73 -10.50 -12.42
CA PHE A 50 18.59 -10.27 -11.55
C PHE A 50 18.00 -11.66 -11.29
N PRO A 51 17.98 -12.15 -10.05
CA PRO A 51 17.31 -13.42 -9.78
C PRO A 51 15.87 -13.27 -10.30
N SER A 52 15.47 -14.21 -11.16
CA SER A 52 14.08 -14.38 -11.56
C SER A 52 13.21 -14.30 -10.31
N ARG A 53 12.18 -13.44 -10.34
CA ARG A 53 11.23 -13.31 -9.23
C ARG A 53 10.71 -14.71 -8.89
N PRO A 54 10.77 -15.16 -7.62
CA PRO A 54 10.12 -16.41 -7.25
C PRO A 54 8.62 -16.30 -7.58
N ASP A 55 8.03 -17.41 -8.00
CA ASP A 55 6.60 -17.51 -8.31
C ASP A 55 5.70 -17.13 -7.10
N ASP A 56 6.27 -17.04 -5.89
CA ASP A 56 5.66 -16.60 -4.63
C ASP A 56 5.46 -15.06 -4.50
N ALA A 57 5.80 -14.26 -5.53
CA ALA A 57 5.77 -12.79 -5.45
C ALA A 57 4.36 -12.17 -5.26
N MET A 58 3.30 -12.97 -5.22
CA MET A 58 1.91 -12.51 -5.01
C MET A 58 1.31 -12.92 -3.66
N HIS A 59 2.04 -13.69 -2.83
CA HIS A 59 1.62 -14.04 -1.48
C HIS A 59 2.23 -13.10 -0.44
N PHE A 60 1.40 -12.66 0.51
CA PHE A 60 1.86 -12.11 1.79
C PHE A 60 1.00 -12.70 2.89
N ASP A 61 1.63 -13.19 3.97
CA ASP A 61 0.89 -13.54 5.18
C ASP A 61 0.13 -12.29 5.66
N ASP A 62 -1.08 -12.51 6.17
CA ASP A 62 -1.85 -11.42 6.74
C ASP A 62 -1.08 -10.71 7.84
N LEU A 63 -1.18 -9.38 7.84
CA LEU A 63 -0.49 -8.48 8.74
C LEU A 63 1.04 -8.42 8.54
N MET A 64 1.59 -9.06 7.52
CA MET A 64 2.97 -8.84 7.11
C MET A 64 3.13 -7.48 6.42
N CYS A 65 4.29 -6.85 6.55
CA CYS A 65 4.59 -5.64 5.80
C CYS A 65 4.54 -5.89 4.29
N CYS A 66 3.69 -5.14 3.59
CA CYS A 66 3.48 -5.30 2.16
C CYS A 66 4.56 -4.55 1.37
N ARG A 67 5.45 -5.29 0.71
CA ARG A 67 6.51 -4.74 -0.15
C ARG A 67 6.22 -4.92 -1.64
N TYR A 68 4.95 -5.02 -2.01
CA TYR A 68 4.53 -5.21 -3.40
C TYR A 68 4.88 -4.01 -4.30
N HIS A 69 4.61 -2.81 -3.81
CA HIS A 69 4.93 -1.58 -4.52
C HIS A 69 6.37 -1.15 -4.28
N ASN A 70 6.94 -0.49 -5.28
CA ASN A 70 8.27 0.10 -5.22
C ASN A 70 8.22 1.60 -5.55
N GLY A 71 9.35 2.29 -5.40
CA GLY A 71 9.45 3.72 -5.68
C GLY A 71 8.61 4.54 -4.70
N PRO A 72 7.81 5.53 -5.13
CA PRO A 72 7.08 6.41 -4.22
C PRO A 72 6.02 5.69 -3.37
N TYR A 73 5.56 4.50 -3.77
CA TYR A 73 4.49 3.77 -3.07
C TYR A 73 5.01 2.60 -2.23
N ASP A 74 6.33 2.49 -2.09
CA ASP A 74 6.97 1.51 -1.21
C ASP A 74 6.54 1.68 0.25
N ALA A 75 6.42 0.57 1.00
CA ALA A 75 6.06 0.58 2.41
C ALA A 75 6.95 1.49 3.27
N ASN A 76 8.22 1.68 2.90
CA ASN A 76 9.15 2.53 3.64
C ASN A 76 8.86 4.04 3.48
N ASN A 77 7.96 4.43 2.56
CA ASN A 77 7.52 5.83 2.42
C ASN A 77 6.31 6.17 3.30
N TRP A 78 5.80 5.20 4.06
CA TRP A 78 4.78 5.41 5.07
C TRP A 78 5.45 5.66 6.43
N ARG A 79 4.83 6.52 7.26
CA ARG A 79 5.27 6.77 8.63
C ARG A 79 4.80 5.74 9.62
N VAL A 80 3.84 4.91 9.20
CA VAL A 80 3.29 3.78 9.91
C VAL A 80 3.44 2.52 9.06
N PRO A 81 3.34 1.31 9.65
CA PRO A 81 3.41 0.09 8.87
C PRO A 81 2.31 0.03 7.78
N LEU A 82 2.68 -0.45 6.60
CA LEU A 82 1.77 -0.81 5.53
C LEU A 82 1.60 -2.33 5.52
N LEU A 83 0.47 -2.85 6.01
CA LEU A 83 0.27 -4.28 6.23
C LEU A 83 -0.61 -4.93 5.18
N ALA A 84 -0.14 -6.03 4.60
CA ALA A 84 -0.87 -6.85 3.66
C ALA A 84 -2.05 -7.56 4.34
N VAL A 85 -3.20 -7.59 3.68
CA VAL A 85 -4.34 -8.44 4.07
C VAL A 85 -4.99 -9.04 2.83
N GLY A 86 -5.27 -10.34 2.84
CA GLY A 86 -5.97 -11.04 1.76
C GLY A 86 -5.13 -11.21 0.49
N TRP A 87 -3.81 -11.31 0.62
CA TRP A 87 -2.88 -11.61 -0.48
C TRP A 87 -2.67 -13.12 -0.60
N LEU A 88 -3.75 -13.86 -0.82
CA LEU A 88 -3.75 -15.33 -0.69
C LEU A 88 -3.31 -16.00 -1.99
N GLU A 89 -2.52 -17.07 -1.87
CA GLU A 89 -2.02 -17.84 -2.99
C GLU A 89 -1.87 -19.32 -2.58
N HIS A 90 -2.27 -20.26 -3.41
CA HIS A 90 -1.97 -21.68 -3.20
C HIS A 90 -0.45 -21.91 -3.34
N PRO A 91 0.21 -22.71 -2.48
CA PRO A 91 -0.37 -23.64 -1.50
C PRO A 91 -0.47 -23.09 -0.07
N HIS A 92 -0.39 -21.78 0.13
CA HIS A 92 -0.37 -21.20 1.47
C HIS A 92 -1.73 -21.29 2.16
N ASP A 93 -1.69 -21.64 3.44
CA ASP A 93 -2.87 -21.72 4.29
C ASP A 93 -3.31 -20.33 4.76
N TYR A 94 -4.59 -20.22 5.07
CA TYR A 94 -5.20 -19.01 5.63
C TYR A 94 -6.31 -19.40 6.61
N VAL A 95 -6.64 -18.46 7.49
CA VAL A 95 -7.72 -18.67 8.46
C VAL A 95 -9.06 -18.66 7.74
N ARG A 96 -9.91 -19.64 8.04
CA ARG A 96 -11.28 -19.73 7.53
C ARG A 96 -12.30 -19.55 8.65
N GLY A 97 -13.45 -18.98 8.32
CA GLY A 97 -14.54 -18.80 9.27
C GLY A 97 -15.62 -17.85 8.78
N GLU A 98 -16.60 -17.60 9.65
CA GLU A 98 -17.68 -16.66 9.38
C GLU A 98 -17.19 -15.22 9.57
N THR A 99 -17.56 -14.35 8.62
CA THR A 99 -17.27 -12.92 8.69
C THR A 99 -18.49 -12.13 9.19
N PRO A 100 -18.30 -10.95 9.81
CA PRO A 100 -19.41 -10.14 10.26
C PRO A 100 -20.36 -9.74 9.11
N PRO A 101 -21.68 -9.69 9.37
CA PRO A 101 -22.65 -9.24 8.38
C PRO A 101 -22.30 -7.86 7.80
N GLY A 102 -22.45 -7.70 6.49
CA GLY A 102 -22.18 -6.44 5.78
C GLY A 102 -20.71 -6.17 5.47
N LEU A 103 -19.76 -7.03 5.90
CA LEU A 103 -18.35 -6.83 5.57
C LEU A 103 -18.11 -6.81 4.05
N VAL A 104 -18.68 -7.77 3.32
CA VAL A 104 -18.42 -7.83 1.88
C VAL A 104 -19.11 -6.70 1.13
N ASP A 105 -20.34 -6.34 1.51
CA ASP A 105 -21.03 -5.16 0.96
C ASP A 105 -20.17 -3.91 1.13
N LYS A 106 -19.58 -3.72 2.32
CA LYS A 106 -18.67 -2.61 2.58
C LYS A 106 -17.42 -2.66 1.70
N LEU A 107 -16.82 -3.85 1.52
CA LEU A 107 -15.65 -4.01 0.63
C LEU A 107 -16.00 -3.74 -0.84
N ASP A 108 -17.22 -4.07 -1.29
CA ASP A 108 -17.71 -3.76 -2.64
C ASP A 108 -17.83 -2.24 -2.85
N GLU A 109 -18.42 -1.52 -1.88
CA GLU A 109 -18.48 -0.06 -1.90
C GLU A 109 -17.08 0.57 -2.00
N LEU A 110 -16.15 0.14 -1.14
CA LEU A 110 -14.79 0.67 -1.12
C LEU A 110 -14.08 0.41 -2.45
N VAL A 111 -14.25 -0.77 -3.05
CA VAL A 111 -13.59 -1.08 -4.33
C VAL A 111 -14.20 -0.35 -5.50
N ALA A 112 -15.53 -0.17 -5.53
CA ALA A 112 -16.14 0.67 -6.55
C ALA A 112 -15.58 2.10 -6.49
N ALA A 113 -15.48 2.68 -5.29
CA ALA A 113 -14.94 4.01 -5.09
C ALA A 113 -13.42 4.11 -5.35
N ALA A 114 -12.64 3.09 -4.98
CA ALA A 114 -11.21 3.01 -5.28
C ALA A 114 -10.95 2.91 -6.79
N HIS A 115 -11.72 2.09 -7.50
CA HIS A 115 -11.64 1.98 -8.96
C HIS A 115 -11.94 3.31 -9.67
N GLU A 116 -12.81 4.14 -9.12
CA GLU A 116 -13.10 5.44 -9.72
C GLU A 116 -12.03 6.48 -9.39
N SER A 117 -11.61 6.55 -8.12
CA SER A 117 -10.76 7.64 -7.64
C SER A 117 -9.25 7.36 -7.74
N GLN A 118 -8.82 6.09 -7.76
CA GLN A 118 -7.43 5.65 -7.59
C GLN A 118 -6.90 4.71 -8.68
N ARG A 119 -7.33 4.87 -9.94
CA ARG A 119 -6.89 4.01 -11.07
C ARG A 119 -5.37 3.91 -11.28
N SER A 120 -4.61 4.91 -10.82
CA SER A 120 -3.15 4.92 -10.91
C SER A 120 -2.46 4.00 -9.90
N TYR A 121 -3.21 3.48 -8.93
CA TYR A 121 -2.72 2.66 -7.82
C TYR A 121 -3.20 1.22 -7.92
N ASN A 122 -3.25 0.68 -9.13
CA ASN A 122 -3.69 -0.70 -9.36
C ASN A 122 -2.50 -1.69 -9.35
N PHE A 123 -2.76 -2.96 -9.07
CA PHE A 123 -1.82 -4.07 -9.23
C PHE A 123 -1.54 -4.31 -10.71
N ARG A 124 -0.41 -4.97 -10.98
CA ARG A 124 0.11 -5.24 -12.32
C ARG A 124 -0.61 -6.40 -13.01
N GLY A 125 -1.91 -6.26 -13.23
CA GLY A 125 -2.72 -7.19 -14.00
C GLY A 125 -3.94 -7.70 -13.24
N LEU A 126 -4.76 -8.47 -13.96
CA LEU A 126 -5.88 -9.21 -13.36
C LEU A 126 -5.35 -10.49 -12.71
N HIS A 127 -5.83 -10.78 -11.52
CA HIS A 127 -5.49 -11.99 -10.79
C HIS A 127 -6.45 -13.13 -11.16
N ARG A 128 -5.94 -14.36 -11.19
CA ARG A 128 -6.70 -15.61 -11.24
C ARG A 128 -6.55 -16.30 -9.89
N CYS A 129 -7.64 -16.79 -9.31
CA CYS A 129 -7.56 -17.43 -7.99
C CYS A 129 -6.89 -18.81 -8.11
N SER A 130 -5.67 -18.93 -7.60
CA SER A 130 -4.94 -20.19 -7.60
C SER A 130 -5.54 -21.27 -6.68
N HIS A 131 -6.33 -20.89 -5.68
CA HIS A 131 -7.09 -21.87 -4.88
C HIS A 131 -8.23 -22.50 -5.70
N CYS A 132 -8.88 -21.74 -6.58
CA CYS A 132 -9.86 -22.28 -7.53
C CYS A 132 -9.18 -23.18 -8.57
N ASP A 133 -8.06 -22.72 -9.13
CA ASP A 133 -7.29 -23.49 -10.12
C ASP A 133 -6.82 -24.82 -9.50
N ALA A 134 -6.30 -24.81 -8.27
CA ALA A 134 -5.87 -26.02 -7.56
C ALA A 134 -7.03 -26.97 -7.21
N ALA A 135 -8.23 -26.43 -6.96
CA ALA A 135 -9.44 -27.23 -6.78
C ALA A 135 -10.10 -27.66 -8.11
N ASN A 136 -9.53 -27.25 -9.25
CA ASN A 136 -10.07 -27.47 -10.59
C ASN A 136 -11.53 -26.99 -10.73
N VAL A 137 -11.82 -25.82 -10.13
CA VAL A 137 -13.11 -25.13 -10.24
C VAL A 137 -12.90 -23.78 -10.92
N ASP A 138 -13.91 -23.33 -11.67
CA ASP A 138 -13.86 -21.99 -12.27
C ASP A 138 -13.94 -20.92 -11.17
N SER A 139 -12.95 -20.02 -11.14
CA SER A 139 -12.96 -18.87 -10.24
C SER A 139 -14.04 -17.84 -10.60
N GLY A 140 -14.59 -17.94 -11.81
CA GLY A 140 -15.43 -16.91 -12.40
C GLY A 140 -14.63 -15.65 -12.74
N SER A 141 -15.35 -14.57 -13.05
CA SER A 141 -14.75 -13.27 -13.34
C SER A 141 -14.27 -12.59 -12.06
N LEU A 142 -12.94 -12.52 -11.85
CA LEU A 142 -12.31 -11.67 -10.85
C LEU A 142 -12.12 -10.24 -11.38
N GLU A 143 -13.23 -9.66 -11.84
CA GLU A 143 -13.28 -8.30 -12.33
C GLU A 143 -12.74 -7.34 -11.27
N ARG A 144 -11.95 -6.37 -11.73
CA ARG A 144 -11.29 -5.38 -10.88
C ARG A 144 -10.33 -5.95 -9.85
N SER A 145 -9.92 -7.23 -9.92
CA SER A 145 -8.89 -7.83 -9.04
C SER A 145 -7.59 -7.03 -8.92
N HIS A 146 -7.32 -6.18 -9.92
CA HIS A 146 -6.21 -5.23 -9.92
C HIS A 146 -6.41 -4.02 -8.98
N VAL A 147 -7.59 -3.79 -8.40
CA VAL A 147 -7.85 -2.62 -7.56
C VAL A 147 -7.26 -2.83 -6.17
N ASN A 148 -6.51 -1.83 -5.71
CA ASN A 148 -5.94 -1.78 -4.37
C ASN A 148 -6.85 -1.01 -3.42
N LEU A 149 -7.03 -1.57 -2.22
CA LEU A 149 -7.59 -0.86 -1.09
C LEU A 149 -6.49 -0.46 -0.12
N PHE A 150 -6.44 0.81 0.26
CA PHE A 150 -5.66 1.33 1.37
C PHE A 150 -6.64 1.70 2.49
N VAL A 151 -6.65 0.93 3.58
CA VAL A 151 -7.63 1.09 4.65
C VAL A 151 -6.94 1.65 5.89
N PRO A 152 -7.27 2.88 6.34
CA PRO A 152 -6.69 3.45 7.54
C PRO A 152 -7.14 2.68 8.79
N GLY A 153 -6.18 2.15 9.53
CA GLY A 153 -6.37 1.49 10.82
C GLY A 153 -5.90 2.34 12.00
N GLN A 154 -5.73 1.73 13.17
CA GLN A 154 -5.17 2.40 14.34
C GLN A 154 -3.64 2.31 14.30
N GLY A 155 -2.98 3.39 13.88
CA GLY A 155 -1.51 3.44 13.79
C GLY A 155 -0.91 2.57 12.69
N VAL A 156 -1.72 2.18 11.70
CA VAL A 156 -1.35 1.28 10.60
C VAL A 156 -2.20 1.58 9.38
N VAL A 157 -1.68 1.32 8.19
CA VAL A 157 -2.50 1.29 6.97
C VAL A 157 -2.51 -0.14 6.45
N TYR A 158 -3.69 -0.69 6.20
CA TYR A 158 -3.83 -1.99 5.56
C TYR A 158 -3.89 -1.82 4.05
N ILE A 159 -3.22 -2.72 3.32
CA ILE A 159 -3.33 -2.84 1.88
C ILE A 159 -3.88 -4.20 1.50
N ALA A 160 -5.01 -4.20 0.81
CA ALA A 160 -5.71 -5.42 0.41
C ALA A 160 -6.04 -5.40 -1.08
N PRO A 161 -5.88 -6.53 -1.80
CA PRO A 161 -6.41 -6.64 -3.13
C PRO A 161 -7.92 -6.78 -3.10
N SER A 162 -8.60 -6.25 -4.12
CA SER A 162 -10.05 -6.41 -4.22
C SER A 162 -10.49 -7.87 -4.32
N GLY A 163 -9.56 -8.77 -4.71
CA GLY A 163 -9.75 -10.23 -4.68
C GLY A 163 -10.12 -10.78 -3.30
N ILE A 164 -9.86 -10.02 -2.21
CA ILE A 164 -10.26 -10.38 -0.85
C ILE A 164 -11.74 -10.75 -0.73
N ARG A 165 -12.63 -10.10 -1.50
CA ARG A 165 -14.07 -10.42 -1.51
C ARG A 165 -14.34 -11.83 -2.03
N HIS A 166 -13.62 -12.23 -3.08
CA HIS A 166 -13.72 -13.59 -3.62
C HIS A 166 -13.22 -14.61 -2.60
N TYR A 167 -12.09 -14.33 -1.92
CA TYR A 167 -11.60 -15.24 -0.89
C TYR A 167 -12.59 -15.38 0.28
N ILE A 168 -13.24 -14.29 0.71
CA ILE A 168 -14.26 -14.36 1.76
C ILE A 168 -15.46 -15.20 1.28
N HIS A 169 -16.00 -14.89 0.10
CA HIS A 169 -17.23 -15.52 -0.40
C HIS A 169 -17.06 -16.98 -0.83
N VAL A 170 -16.00 -17.29 -1.56
CA VAL A 170 -15.81 -18.59 -2.22
C VAL A 170 -14.96 -19.52 -1.37
N HIS A 171 -14.00 -18.97 -0.62
CA HIS A 171 -13.03 -19.75 0.14
C HIS A 171 -13.19 -19.64 1.65
N SER A 172 -14.24 -18.96 2.13
CA SER A 172 -14.54 -18.73 3.55
C SER A 172 -13.36 -18.13 4.31
N TYR A 173 -12.51 -17.35 3.64
CA TYR A 173 -11.40 -16.64 4.26
C TYR A 173 -11.94 -15.70 5.34
N LEU A 174 -11.33 -15.77 6.53
CA LEU A 174 -11.62 -14.92 7.67
C LEU A 174 -10.47 -13.91 7.83
N PRO A 175 -10.65 -12.64 7.40
CA PRO A 175 -9.62 -11.64 7.56
C PRO A 175 -9.34 -11.32 9.04
N PRO A 176 -8.16 -10.77 9.37
CA PRO A 176 -7.84 -10.32 10.72
C PRO A 176 -8.90 -9.35 11.26
N SER A 177 -9.33 -9.54 12.52
CA SER A 177 -10.38 -8.72 13.12
C SER A 177 -10.05 -7.22 13.11
N THR A 178 -8.78 -6.86 13.30
CA THR A 178 -8.32 -5.46 13.26
C THR A 178 -8.47 -4.83 11.88
N PHE A 179 -8.34 -5.62 10.80
CA PHE A 179 -8.63 -5.18 9.43
C PHE A 179 -10.14 -5.05 9.22
N VAL A 180 -10.92 -6.03 9.65
CA VAL A 180 -12.40 -6.00 9.56
C VAL A 180 -12.94 -4.74 10.22
N GLU A 181 -12.51 -4.44 11.44
CA GLU A 181 -12.89 -3.21 12.14
C GLU A 181 -12.48 -1.93 11.38
N ALA A 182 -11.29 -1.92 10.77
CA ALA A 182 -10.82 -0.78 9.99
C ALA A 182 -11.68 -0.57 8.73
N VAL A 183 -12.06 -1.64 8.03
CA VAL A 183 -12.98 -1.60 6.89
C VAL A 183 -14.34 -1.04 7.30
N MET A 184 -14.90 -1.53 8.40
CA MET A 184 -16.21 -1.07 8.88
C MET A 184 -16.22 0.39 9.32
N ARG A 185 -15.08 0.92 9.82
CA ARG A 185 -14.90 2.34 10.17
C ARG A 185 -14.47 3.21 8.99
N CYS A 186 -14.09 2.62 7.86
CA CYS A 186 -13.55 3.36 6.74
C CYS A 186 -14.63 4.29 6.15
N THR A 187 -14.33 5.59 6.17
CA THR A 187 -15.13 6.62 5.49
C THR A 187 -15.13 6.41 3.99
N ASP A 188 -16.02 7.12 3.29
CA ASP A 188 -16.17 7.06 1.83
C ASP A 188 -14.82 7.16 1.11
N TYR A 189 -14.43 6.08 0.45
CA TYR A 189 -13.09 5.94 -0.13
C TYR A 189 -12.84 7.01 -1.19
N GLY A 190 -11.69 7.67 -1.13
CA GLY A 190 -11.34 8.76 -2.05
C GLY A 190 -12.01 10.10 -1.76
N SER A 191 -12.87 10.20 -0.74
CA SER A 191 -13.39 11.48 -0.24
C SER A 191 -12.30 12.30 0.49
N PRO A 192 -12.49 13.63 0.68
CA PRO A 192 -11.59 14.43 1.51
C PRO A 192 -11.40 13.85 2.93
N ALA A 193 -12.47 13.39 3.58
CA ALA A 193 -12.42 12.79 4.91
C ALA A 193 -11.59 11.48 4.95
N TYR A 194 -11.62 10.70 3.88
CA TYR A 194 -10.76 9.52 3.74
C TYR A 194 -9.28 9.91 3.67
N PHE A 195 -8.93 10.93 2.90
CA PHE A 195 -7.54 11.43 2.83
C PHE A 195 -7.08 12.09 4.13
N ASP A 196 -7.98 12.76 4.86
CA ASP A 196 -7.70 13.27 6.21
C ASP A 196 -7.43 12.12 7.19
N SER A 197 -8.19 11.03 7.10
CA SER A 197 -8.00 9.84 7.92
C SER A 197 -6.63 9.20 7.64
N LEU A 198 -6.25 9.06 6.37
CA LEU A 198 -4.94 8.54 5.98
C LEU A 198 -3.79 9.44 6.45
N ARG A 199 -3.91 10.77 6.31
CA ARG A 199 -2.93 11.72 6.84
C ARG A 199 -2.80 11.59 8.34
N THR A 200 -3.92 11.54 9.06
CA THR A 200 -3.96 11.41 10.51
C THR A 200 -3.25 10.16 10.97
N VAL A 201 -3.56 9.01 10.36
CA VAL A 201 -2.90 7.73 10.65
C VAL A 201 -1.41 7.77 10.28
N ASN A 202 -1.05 8.46 9.21
CA ASN A 202 0.33 8.62 8.75
C ASN A 202 1.09 9.74 9.52
N ASN A 203 0.80 9.93 10.81
CA ASN A 203 1.42 10.93 11.70
C ASN A 203 1.33 12.39 11.20
N GLY A 204 0.26 12.72 10.48
CA GLY A 204 0.04 14.05 9.89
C GLY A 204 0.79 14.28 8.58
N ASP A 205 1.71 13.39 8.21
CA ASP A 205 2.44 13.49 6.95
C ASP A 205 1.56 13.07 5.78
N ARG A 206 1.80 13.70 4.64
CA ARG A 206 1.10 13.38 3.40
C ARG A 206 1.38 11.92 3.01
N PRO A 207 0.36 11.06 2.88
CA PRO A 207 0.57 9.67 2.48
C PRO A 207 1.02 9.61 1.01
N PRO A 208 1.70 8.53 0.60
CA PRO A 208 2.11 8.32 -0.79
C PRO A 208 0.96 8.28 -1.81
N ILE A 209 -0.27 8.05 -1.36
CA ILE A 209 -1.47 8.06 -2.20
C ILE A 209 -2.08 9.45 -2.27
N GLU A 210 -2.28 9.94 -3.49
CA GLU A 210 -2.69 11.31 -3.75
C GLU A 210 -4.20 11.40 -3.99
N SER A 211 -4.83 12.49 -3.52
CA SER A 211 -6.18 12.83 -3.93
C SER A 211 -6.23 13.30 -5.39
N ALA A 212 -7.42 13.34 -5.97
CA ALA A 212 -7.59 13.93 -7.30
C ALA A 212 -7.24 15.43 -7.31
N GLU A 213 -7.46 16.13 -6.19
CA GLU A 213 -7.07 17.54 -6.01
C GLU A 213 -5.56 17.69 -5.95
N ASP A 214 -4.88 16.85 -5.17
CA ASP A 214 -3.43 16.82 -5.08
C ASP A 214 -2.79 16.61 -6.46
N ARG A 215 -3.29 15.63 -7.22
CA ARG A 215 -2.82 15.36 -8.59
C ARG A 215 -3.03 16.57 -9.51
N ARG A 216 -4.21 17.19 -9.45
CA ARG A 216 -4.51 18.41 -10.24
C ARG A 216 -3.57 19.54 -9.88
N ALA A 217 -3.36 19.79 -8.59
CA ALA A 217 -2.46 20.84 -8.10
C ALA A 217 -1.01 20.59 -8.57
N TYR A 218 -0.53 19.35 -8.46
CA TYR A 218 0.79 18.96 -8.95
C TYR A 218 0.96 19.22 -10.45
N TRP A 219 0.01 18.77 -11.28
CA TRP A 219 0.09 18.96 -12.73
C TRP A 219 -0.03 20.42 -13.14
N GLN A 220 -0.82 21.22 -12.42
CA GLN A 220 -0.93 22.66 -12.64
C GLN A 220 0.40 23.36 -12.34
N ALA A 221 1.00 23.10 -11.17
CA ALA A 221 2.31 23.67 -10.81
C ALA A 221 3.41 23.25 -11.79
N ARG A 222 3.41 21.98 -12.23
CA ARG A 222 4.38 21.47 -13.21
C ARG A 222 4.21 22.13 -14.58
N LYS A 223 2.97 22.39 -15.00
CA LYS A 223 2.66 23.11 -16.24
C LYS A 223 3.17 24.56 -16.18
N GLU A 224 2.94 25.25 -15.07
CA GLU A 224 3.43 26.62 -14.85
C GLU A 224 4.96 26.69 -14.86
N ALA A 225 5.63 25.74 -14.18
CA ALA A 225 7.09 25.65 -14.18
C ALA A 225 7.67 25.41 -15.58
N MET A 226 7.07 24.49 -16.36
CA MET A 226 7.48 24.22 -17.74
C MET A 226 7.25 25.44 -18.64
N GLN A 227 6.13 26.16 -18.48
CA GLN A 227 5.87 27.39 -19.21
C GLN A 227 6.90 28.48 -18.87
N ALA A 228 7.26 28.64 -17.59
CA ALA A 228 8.29 29.58 -17.17
C ALA A 228 9.67 29.22 -17.76
N GLU A 229 10.01 27.94 -17.83
CA GLU A 229 11.25 27.47 -18.46
C GLU A 229 11.27 27.73 -19.96
N TRP A 230 10.18 27.45 -20.68
CA TRP A 230 10.04 27.75 -22.10
C TRP A 230 10.21 29.24 -22.41
N LEU A 231 9.59 30.11 -21.60
CA LEU A 231 9.74 31.56 -21.73
C LEU A 231 11.19 32.00 -21.48
N ARG A 232 11.87 31.44 -20.47
CA ARG A 232 13.30 31.71 -20.22
C ARG A 232 14.20 31.26 -21.37
N ALA A 233 13.85 30.18 -22.05
CA ALA A 233 14.56 29.69 -23.23
C ALA A 233 14.22 30.44 -24.53
N GLY A 234 13.38 31.50 -24.45
CA GLY A 234 13.05 32.36 -25.60
C GLY A 234 11.96 31.81 -26.52
N PHE A 235 11.30 30.69 -26.15
CA PHE A 235 10.17 30.16 -26.90
C PHE A 235 8.90 30.97 -26.60
N LYS A 236 8.16 31.34 -27.66
CA LYS A 236 6.84 31.97 -27.50
C LYS A 236 5.81 30.89 -27.19
N VAL A 237 5.06 31.05 -26.09
CA VAL A 237 3.88 30.22 -25.81
C VAL A 237 2.78 30.59 -26.81
N GLY A 238 2.65 29.80 -27.87
CA GLY A 238 1.64 30.04 -28.90
C GLY A 238 0.22 29.82 -28.36
N SER A 239 -0.61 30.86 -28.37
CA SER A 239 -2.06 30.70 -28.21
C SER A 239 -2.60 30.03 -29.47
N ARG A 240 -2.92 28.73 -29.42
CA ARG A 240 -3.72 28.12 -30.47
C ARG A 240 -5.13 28.69 -30.37
N SER A 241 -5.42 29.72 -31.16
CA SER A 241 -6.80 30.08 -31.52
C SER A 241 -7.36 28.89 -32.29
N ARG A 242 -8.30 28.14 -31.68
CA ARG A 242 -9.10 27.15 -32.40
C ARG A 242 -9.97 27.94 -33.39
N GLN A 243 -9.74 27.74 -34.68
CA GLN A 243 -10.72 28.00 -35.73
C GLN A 243 -11.53 26.74 -35.96
#